data_AF-A0A5B0G363-F1
#
_entry.id   AF-A0A5B0G363-F1
#
_cell.length_a   1.000
_cell.length_b   1.000
_cell.length_c   1.000
_cell.angle_alpha   90.00
_cell.angle_beta   90.00
_cell.angle_gamma   90.00
#
_symmetry.space_group_name_H-M   'P 1'
#
loop_
_entity.id
_entity.type
_entity.pdbx_description
1 polymer ?
#
loop_
_entity_poly.entity_id
_entity_poly.type
_entity_poly.pdbx_seq_one_letter_code
_entity_poly.pdbx_strand_id
1 'polypeptide(L)'
;MRLIIVSGRSGSGKSTALNVLEDNGYYCIDNLPAGLLPELAERALIHTELAQPLVAVSIDARNLPSHLSRFPELLEEVRSRHIQCDVLYLDADEETLLKRFSETRRRHPLSNANRSLAEAINDESQLLGPIADLADLKINTTNLNLYQLRDTIKLRLLNQPEPGTAFLVESFGFKRGMPVDADVVFDVRCLPNPYWKPELRAQSGLDQPVADYLAAQPDVEEMFQDIYNYLFKWLPRFAASNRAYVTIAIGCTGGHHRSVYLTERLGQALQQSLKNVQVRHRDLS
;
A
#
# COMPACT_ATOMS: atom_id res chain seq x y z
N MET A 1 -11.45 -15.78 -13.96
CA MET A 1 -11.19 -15.91 -12.51
C MET A 1 -9.69 -15.96 -12.30
N ARG A 2 -9.18 -15.26 -11.28
CA ARG A 2 -7.78 -15.35 -10.85
C ARG A 2 -7.74 -15.86 -9.41
N LEU A 3 -7.00 -16.94 -9.19
CA LEU A 3 -6.80 -17.58 -7.89
C LEU A 3 -5.35 -17.42 -7.47
N ILE A 4 -5.12 -16.89 -6.28
CA ILE A 4 -3.78 -16.78 -5.69
C ILE A 4 -3.70 -17.71 -4.49
N ILE A 5 -2.75 -18.64 -4.51
CA ILE A 5 -2.44 -19.53 -3.39
C ILE A 5 -1.23 -18.95 -2.65
N VAL A 6 -1.43 -18.54 -1.41
CA VAL A 6 -0.38 -18.03 -0.53
C VAL A 6 0.08 -19.16 0.39
N SER A 7 1.37 -19.44 0.39
CA SER A 7 2.00 -20.41 1.26
C SER A 7 3.35 -19.90 1.79
N GLY A 8 3.96 -20.67 2.68
CA GLY A 8 5.21 -20.31 3.34
C GLY A 8 5.27 -20.79 4.79
N ARG A 9 6.47 -20.72 5.37
CA ARG A 9 6.71 -21.09 6.77
C ARG A 9 6.10 -20.10 7.75
N SER A 10 5.87 -20.54 8.98
CA SER A 10 5.32 -19.73 10.07
C SER A 10 6.27 -18.57 10.40
N GLY A 11 5.76 -17.34 10.32
CA GLY A 11 6.57 -16.12 10.49
C GLY A 11 7.09 -15.48 9.19
N SER A 12 6.82 -16.08 8.01
CA SER A 12 7.31 -15.56 6.73
C SER A 12 6.56 -14.36 6.16
N GLY A 13 5.38 -14.02 6.70
CA GLY A 13 4.58 -12.87 6.26
C GLY A 13 3.29 -13.20 5.49
N LYS A 14 2.82 -14.46 5.51
CA LYS A 14 1.56 -14.89 4.87
C LYS A 14 0.35 -14.01 5.20
N SER A 15 0.17 -13.66 6.47
CA SER A 15 -0.94 -12.80 6.89
C SER A 15 -0.85 -11.41 6.27
N THR A 16 0.36 -10.85 6.17
CA THR A 16 0.57 -9.57 5.48
C THR A 16 0.19 -9.68 4.00
N ALA A 17 0.54 -10.79 3.34
CA ALA A 17 0.19 -11.03 1.95
C ALA A 17 -1.32 -11.13 1.72
N LEU A 18 -2.03 -11.89 2.56
CA LEU A 18 -3.50 -11.96 2.50
C LEU A 18 -4.13 -10.57 2.68
N ASN A 19 -3.65 -9.77 3.63
CA ASN A 19 -4.16 -8.40 3.82
C ASN A 19 -3.92 -7.54 2.57
N VAL A 20 -2.75 -7.64 1.92
CA VAL A 20 -2.52 -6.92 0.65
C VAL A 20 -3.49 -7.35 -0.44
N LEU A 21 -3.75 -8.65 -0.56
CA LEU A 21 -4.66 -9.16 -1.57
C LEU A 21 -6.09 -8.71 -1.29
N GLU A 22 -6.53 -8.72 -0.03
CA GLU A 22 -7.82 -8.21 0.41
C GLU A 22 -7.98 -6.71 0.10
N ASP A 23 -6.96 -5.91 0.40
CA ASP A 23 -6.90 -4.48 0.06
C ASP A 23 -7.01 -4.22 -1.47
N ASN A 24 -6.70 -5.23 -2.29
CA ASN A 24 -6.76 -5.18 -3.77
C ASN A 24 -7.97 -5.94 -4.34
N GLY A 25 -8.99 -6.19 -3.52
CA GLY A 25 -10.28 -6.71 -3.96
C GLY A 25 -10.33 -8.24 -4.11
N TYR A 26 -9.36 -8.98 -3.57
CA TYR A 26 -9.44 -10.43 -3.51
C TYR A 26 -10.31 -10.87 -2.33
N TYR A 27 -11.13 -11.89 -2.56
CA TYR A 27 -11.80 -12.62 -1.48
C TYR A 27 -10.79 -13.58 -0.83
N CYS A 28 -10.34 -13.25 0.38
CA CYS A 28 -9.30 -13.98 1.09
C CYS A 28 -9.86 -15.05 2.04
N ILE A 29 -9.37 -16.28 1.92
CA ILE A 29 -9.68 -17.40 2.83
C ILE A 29 -8.38 -17.84 3.53
N ASP A 30 -8.30 -17.67 4.85
CA ASP A 30 -7.19 -18.20 5.63
C ASP A 30 -7.40 -19.69 5.95
N ASN A 31 -6.31 -20.46 5.91
CA ASN A 31 -6.26 -21.87 6.29
C ASN A 31 -7.25 -22.78 5.54
N LEU A 32 -7.31 -22.66 4.21
CA LEU A 32 -8.15 -23.55 3.40
C LEU A 32 -7.56 -24.97 3.42
N PRO A 33 -8.37 -26.00 3.71
CA PRO A 33 -7.97 -27.39 3.50
C PRO A 33 -7.59 -27.62 2.03
N ALA A 34 -6.35 -28.03 1.74
CA ALA A 34 -5.88 -28.14 0.36
C ALA A 34 -6.76 -29.07 -0.51
N GLY A 35 -7.35 -30.12 0.07
CA GLY A 35 -8.29 -31.01 -0.63
C GLY A 35 -9.59 -30.36 -1.12
N LEU A 36 -9.97 -29.19 -0.59
CA LEU A 36 -11.14 -28.42 -1.03
C LEU A 36 -10.82 -27.40 -2.13
N LEU A 37 -9.55 -27.29 -2.53
CA LEU A 37 -9.12 -26.34 -3.54
C LEU A 37 -9.85 -26.53 -4.89
N PRO A 38 -10.05 -27.77 -5.42
CA PRO A 38 -10.79 -27.96 -6.67
C PRO A 38 -12.27 -27.58 -6.55
N GLU A 39 -12.91 -27.87 -5.42
CA GLU A 39 -14.34 -27.54 -5.20
C GLU A 39 -14.55 -26.02 -5.08
N LEU A 40 -13.64 -25.31 -4.39
CA LEU A 40 -13.67 -23.86 -4.32
C LEU A 40 -13.54 -23.23 -5.71
N ALA A 41 -12.57 -23.73 -6.50
CA ALA A 41 -12.36 -23.31 -7.87
C ALA A 41 -13.62 -23.50 -8.74
N GLU A 42 -14.33 -24.62 -8.59
CA GLU A 42 -15.57 -24.92 -9.30
C GLU A 42 -16.71 -23.97 -8.91
N ARG A 43 -16.93 -23.77 -7.62
CA ARG A 43 -18.01 -22.89 -7.13
C ARG A 43 -17.77 -21.44 -7.52
N ALA A 44 -16.52 -20.99 -7.49
CA ALA A 44 -16.17 -19.63 -7.88
C ALA A 44 -16.40 -19.37 -9.38
N LEU A 45 -16.32 -20.39 -10.24
CA LEU A 45 -16.70 -20.29 -11.66
C LEU A 45 -18.23 -20.20 -11.87
N ILE A 46 -19.02 -20.83 -11.01
CA ILE A 46 -20.49 -20.94 -11.15
C ILE A 46 -21.22 -19.71 -10.57
N HIS A 47 -20.71 -19.12 -9.48
CA HIS A 47 -21.41 -18.11 -8.68
C HIS A 47 -20.85 -16.69 -8.79
N THR A 48 -20.78 -16.11 -9.99
CA THR A 48 -20.41 -14.70 -10.09
C THR A 48 -21.33 -13.87 -10.99
N GLU A 49 -22.03 -12.91 -10.37
CA GLU A 49 -22.60 -11.72 -11.04
C GLU A 49 -21.50 -10.77 -11.55
N LEU A 50 -20.26 -10.93 -11.06
CA LEU A 50 -19.07 -10.18 -11.47
C LEU A 50 -18.33 -10.90 -12.61
N ALA A 51 -17.92 -10.15 -13.64
CA ALA A 51 -17.29 -10.71 -14.85
C ALA A 51 -16.01 -11.53 -14.60
N GLN A 52 -15.30 -11.35 -13.46
CA GLN A 52 -14.15 -12.17 -13.05
C GLN A 52 -13.93 -12.16 -11.51
N PRO A 53 -14.14 -13.28 -10.79
CA PRO A 53 -13.82 -13.33 -9.36
C PRO A 53 -12.31 -13.34 -9.11
N LEU A 54 -11.87 -12.56 -8.13
CA LEU A 54 -10.51 -12.53 -7.57
C LEU A 54 -10.56 -13.25 -6.21
N VAL A 55 -9.85 -14.37 -6.08
CA VAL A 55 -9.85 -15.19 -4.86
C VAL A 55 -8.42 -15.44 -4.41
N ALA A 56 -8.17 -15.32 -3.11
CA ALA A 56 -6.89 -15.65 -2.50
C ALA A 56 -7.09 -16.65 -1.37
N VAL A 57 -6.26 -17.69 -1.32
CA VAL A 57 -6.35 -18.74 -0.31
C VAL A 57 -4.99 -18.96 0.34
N SER A 58 -4.97 -19.20 1.64
CA SER A 58 -3.76 -19.56 2.36
C SER A 58 -3.73 -21.05 2.66
N ILE A 59 -2.65 -21.71 2.25
CA ILE A 59 -2.36 -23.12 2.54
C ILE A 59 -1.02 -23.16 3.27
N ASP A 60 -1.04 -23.63 4.51
CA ASP A 60 0.16 -23.73 5.35
C ASP A 60 0.22 -25.05 6.13
N ALA A 61 1.22 -25.17 6.99
CA ALA A 61 1.51 -26.38 7.78
C ALA A 61 0.40 -26.81 8.75
N ARG A 62 -0.67 -26.01 8.93
CA ARG A 62 -1.87 -26.43 9.67
C ARG A 62 -2.71 -27.47 8.91
N ASN A 63 -2.48 -27.61 7.60
CA ASN A 63 -3.13 -28.61 6.78
C ASN A 63 -2.63 -30.02 7.08
N LEU A 64 -3.46 -31.03 6.78
CA LEU A 64 -3.04 -32.43 6.91
C LEU A 64 -1.87 -32.73 5.95
N PRO A 65 -0.81 -33.40 6.42
CA PRO A 65 0.35 -33.74 5.58
C PRO A 65 -0.01 -34.51 4.30
N SER A 66 -1.02 -35.37 4.37
CA SER A 66 -1.53 -36.14 3.21
C SER A 66 -2.19 -35.26 2.14
N HIS A 67 -2.71 -34.09 2.50
CA HIS A 67 -3.25 -33.13 1.53
C HIS A 67 -2.15 -32.25 0.95
N LEU A 68 -1.13 -31.90 1.75
CA LEU A 68 0.02 -31.13 1.30
C LEU A 68 0.89 -31.92 0.31
N SER A 69 1.08 -33.23 0.53
CA SER A 69 1.79 -34.10 -0.41
C SER A 69 1.06 -34.26 -1.74
N ARG A 70 -0.28 -34.20 -1.73
CA ARG A 70 -1.14 -34.24 -2.92
C ARG A 70 -1.37 -32.87 -3.57
N PHE A 71 -0.76 -31.81 -3.04
CA PHE A 71 -0.90 -30.47 -3.59
C PHE A 71 -0.56 -30.37 -5.09
N PRO A 72 0.48 -31.05 -5.62
CA PRO A 72 0.76 -31.05 -7.06
C PRO A 72 -0.43 -31.53 -7.91
N GLU A 73 -1.04 -32.65 -7.53
CA GLU A 73 -2.21 -33.22 -8.22
C GLU A 73 -3.40 -32.24 -8.19
N LEU A 74 -3.64 -31.64 -7.02
CA LEU A 74 -4.74 -30.70 -6.81
C LEU A 74 -4.55 -29.39 -7.60
N LEU A 75 -3.31 -28.90 -7.68
CA LEU A 75 -2.96 -27.71 -8.46
C LEU A 75 -3.14 -27.95 -9.96
N GLU A 76 -2.71 -29.11 -10.47
CA GLU A 76 -2.92 -29.49 -11.86
C GLU A 76 -4.42 -29.60 -12.19
N GLU A 77 -5.22 -30.19 -11.31
CA GLU A 77 -6.66 -30.27 -11.49
C GLU A 77 -7.29 -28.88 -11.62
N VAL A 78 -6.90 -27.93 -10.78
CA VAL A 78 -7.38 -26.54 -10.85
C VAL A 78 -6.92 -25.85 -12.13
N ARG A 79 -5.64 -25.98 -12.51
CA ARG A 79 -5.09 -25.37 -13.74
C ARG A 79 -5.74 -25.93 -15.01
N SER A 80 -6.07 -27.22 -15.03
CA SER A 80 -6.75 -27.88 -16.17
C SER A 80 -8.13 -27.28 -16.48
N ARG A 81 -8.77 -26.66 -15.49
CA ARG A 81 -10.08 -26.00 -15.60
C ARG A 81 -9.99 -24.57 -16.15
N HIS A 82 -8.88 -24.19 -16.78
CA HIS A 82 -8.64 -22.87 -17.39
C HIS A 82 -8.71 -21.69 -16.40
N ILE A 83 -8.44 -21.95 -15.12
CA ILE A 83 -8.32 -20.92 -14.09
C ILE A 83 -6.88 -20.42 -14.05
N GLN A 84 -6.69 -19.10 -14.07
CA GLN A 84 -5.38 -18.51 -13.81
C GLN A 84 -5.06 -18.67 -12.32
N CYS A 85 -4.09 -19.53 -12.02
CA CYS A 85 -3.71 -19.88 -10.66
C CYS A 85 -2.22 -19.63 -10.42
N ASP A 86 -1.93 -18.63 -9.58
CA ASP A 86 -0.59 -18.24 -9.17
C ASP A 86 -0.31 -18.74 -7.74
N VAL A 87 0.86 -19.35 -7.53
CA VAL A 87 1.33 -19.82 -6.22
C VAL A 87 2.43 -18.88 -5.72
N LEU A 88 2.12 -18.14 -4.65
CA LEU A 88 3.05 -17.31 -3.90
C LEU A 88 3.61 -18.09 -2.71
N TYR A 89 4.94 -18.21 -2.65
CA TYR A 89 5.63 -18.79 -1.50
C TYR A 89 6.52 -17.76 -0.80
N LEU A 90 6.25 -17.53 0.49
CA LEU A 90 6.99 -16.58 1.33
C LEU A 90 7.89 -17.36 2.30
N ASP A 91 9.16 -16.98 2.36
CA ASP A 91 10.10 -17.62 3.29
C ASP A 91 11.12 -16.63 3.86
N ALA A 92 11.79 -17.00 4.94
CA ALA A 92 12.92 -16.28 5.52
C ALA A 92 13.91 -17.28 6.14
N ASP A 93 15.10 -16.81 6.51
CA ASP A 93 16.03 -17.64 7.26
C ASP A 93 15.47 -18.04 8.64
N GLU A 94 16.01 -19.13 9.18
CA GLU A 94 15.52 -19.77 10.40
C GLU A 94 15.59 -18.85 11.61
N GLU A 95 16.66 -18.07 11.75
CA GLU A 95 16.85 -17.14 12.86
C GLU A 95 15.77 -16.04 12.85
N THR A 96 15.48 -15.48 11.67
CA THR A 96 14.45 -14.48 11.48
C THR A 96 13.06 -15.05 11.75
N LEU A 97 12.76 -16.25 11.25
CA LEU A 97 11.47 -16.93 11.49
C LEU A 97 11.28 -17.22 12.98
N LEU A 98 12.30 -17.75 13.65
CA LEU A 98 12.30 -18.02 15.09
C LEU A 98 12.02 -16.76 15.89
N LYS A 99 12.74 -15.68 15.59
CA LYS A 99 12.56 -14.39 16.26
C LYS A 99 11.14 -13.86 16.07
N ARG A 100 10.67 -13.76 14.82
CA ARG A 100 9.31 -13.27 14.50
C ARG A 100 8.23 -14.12 15.14
N PHE A 101 8.38 -15.44 15.14
CA PHE A 101 7.39 -16.33 15.75
C PHE A 101 7.39 -16.23 17.27
N SER A 102 8.57 -16.11 17.89
CA SER A 102 8.69 -15.93 19.35
C SER A 102 8.06 -14.64 19.87
N GLU A 103 8.02 -13.60 19.03
CA GLU A 103 7.32 -12.35 19.32
C GLU A 103 5.79 -12.52 19.25
N THR A 104 5.29 -13.58 18.60
CA THR A 104 3.88 -13.94 18.65
C THR A 104 3.56 -14.69 19.94
N ARG A 105 2.41 -14.39 20.55
CA ARG A 105 1.91 -15.12 21.72
C ARG A 105 1.27 -16.48 21.38
N ARG A 106 1.42 -16.98 20.14
CA ARG A 106 0.73 -18.17 19.65
C ARG A 106 1.62 -19.40 19.76
N ARG A 107 1.02 -20.56 20.02
CA ARG A 107 1.73 -21.84 19.93
C ARG A 107 1.90 -22.24 18.47
N HIS A 108 3.06 -22.81 18.15
CA HIS A 108 3.34 -23.32 16.81
C HIS A 108 2.53 -24.59 16.53
N PRO A 109 1.86 -24.73 15.37
CA PRO A 109 1.00 -25.88 15.07
C PRO A 109 1.70 -27.24 15.20
N LEU A 110 2.97 -27.30 14.82
CA LEU A 110 3.79 -28.51 14.89
C LEU A 110 4.61 -28.66 16.19
N SER A 111 4.60 -27.69 17.10
CA SER A 111 5.38 -27.80 18.35
C SER A 111 4.57 -28.53 19.42
N ASN A 112 5.23 -29.47 20.11
CA ASN A 112 4.66 -30.25 21.20
C ASN A 112 5.73 -30.50 22.28
N ALA A 113 5.40 -31.26 23.33
CA ALA A 113 6.33 -31.51 24.45
C ALA A 113 7.67 -32.15 24.03
N ASN A 114 7.72 -32.79 22.85
CA ASN A 114 8.88 -33.49 22.32
C ASN A 114 9.51 -32.78 21.10
N ARG A 115 9.01 -31.59 20.71
CA ARG A 115 9.47 -30.87 19.52
C ARG A 115 9.60 -29.38 19.79
N SER A 116 10.85 -28.91 19.75
CA SER A 116 11.19 -27.50 19.91
C SER A 116 10.65 -26.65 18.76
N LEU A 117 10.60 -25.32 18.98
CA LEU A 117 10.18 -24.38 17.94
C LEU A 117 11.10 -24.43 16.70
N ALA A 118 12.40 -24.59 16.91
CA ALA A 118 13.38 -24.69 15.82
C ALA A 118 13.16 -25.95 14.97
N GLU A 119 12.98 -27.11 15.61
CA GLU A 119 12.64 -28.35 14.91
C GLU A 119 11.31 -28.23 14.17
N ALA A 120 10.30 -27.64 14.81
CA ALA A 120 8.99 -27.44 14.19
C ALA A 120 9.06 -26.55 12.93
N ILE A 121 9.84 -25.47 12.96
CA ILE A 121 10.05 -24.57 11.82
C ILE A 121 10.85 -25.29 10.72
N ASN A 122 11.81 -26.15 11.05
CA ASN A 122 12.54 -26.96 10.06
C ASN A 122 11.63 -28.01 9.40
N ASP A 123 10.78 -28.68 10.18
CA ASP A 123 9.82 -29.66 9.67
C ASP A 123 8.81 -29.03 8.71
N GLU A 124 8.41 -27.77 8.94
CA GLU A 124 7.56 -27.04 7.99
C GLU A 124 8.22 -26.90 6.61
N SER A 125 9.55 -26.73 6.55
CA SER A 125 10.28 -26.62 5.29
C SER A 125 10.11 -27.89 4.45
N GLN A 126 10.22 -29.06 5.08
CA GLN A 126 10.01 -30.35 4.42
C GLN A 126 8.54 -30.56 4.04
N LEU A 127 7.63 -30.22 4.95
CA LEU A 127 6.20 -30.41 4.76
C LEU A 127 5.64 -29.56 3.62
N LEU A 128 6.13 -28.32 3.49
CA LEU A 128 5.70 -27.37 2.47
C LEU A 128 6.54 -27.45 1.18
N GLY A 129 7.54 -28.32 1.13
CA GLY A 129 8.39 -28.56 -0.05
C GLY A 129 7.61 -28.72 -1.36
N PRO A 130 6.56 -29.58 -1.43
CA PRO A 130 5.75 -29.74 -2.63
C PRO A 130 5.09 -28.44 -3.13
N ILE A 131 4.69 -27.55 -2.21
CA ILE A 131 4.11 -26.24 -2.58
C ILE A 131 5.22 -25.28 -3.00
N ALA A 132 6.34 -25.28 -2.28
CA ALA A 132 7.49 -24.45 -2.60
C ALA A 132 8.02 -24.76 -4.00
N ASP A 133 8.13 -26.03 -4.39
CA ASP A 133 8.65 -26.43 -5.70
C ASP A 133 7.77 -25.96 -6.87
N LEU A 134 6.46 -25.84 -6.63
CA LEU A 134 5.47 -25.39 -7.60
C LEU A 134 5.17 -23.88 -7.51
N ALA A 135 5.91 -23.13 -6.69
CA ALA A 135 5.68 -21.72 -6.51
C ALA A 135 6.07 -20.92 -7.77
N ASP A 136 5.12 -20.18 -8.33
CA ASP A 136 5.37 -19.26 -9.44
C ASP A 136 6.17 -18.03 -8.98
N LEU A 137 5.99 -17.60 -7.73
CA LEU A 137 6.75 -16.53 -7.11
C LEU A 137 7.23 -16.91 -5.71
N LYS A 138 8.55 -16.90 -5.52
CA LYS A 138 9.21 -17.03 -4.21
C LYS A 138 9.70 -15.66 -3.74
N ILE A 139 9.35 -15.26 -2.53
CA ILE A 139 9.85 -14.02 -1.90
C ILE A 139 10.60 -14.39 -0.62
N ASN A 140 11.88 -14.03 -0.57
CA ASN A 140 12.65 -14.04 0.66
C ASN A 140 12.35 -12.76 1.46
N THR A 141 11.79 -12.93 2.66
CA THR A 141 11.37 -11.85 3.56
C THR A 141 12.34 -11.61 4.72
N THR A 142 13.51 -12.25 4.77
CA THR A 142 14.53 -12.08 5.82
C THR A 142 14.76 -10.60 6.14
N ASN A 143 15.15 -9.82 5.13
CA ASN A 143 15.53 -8.41 5.29
C ASN A 143 14.38 -7.43 4.99
N LEU A 144 13.16 -7.93 4.83
CA LEU A 144 12.01 -7.10 4.50
C LEU A 144 11.27 -6.72 5.77
N ASN A 145 10.99 -5.42 5.90
CA ASN A 145 9.98 -4.96 6.86
C ASN A 145 8.56 -5.17 6.30
N LEU A 146 7.55 -4.93 7.16
CA LEU A 146 6.14 -5.15 6.80
C LEU A 146 5.72 -4.36 5.55
N TYR A 147 6.19 -3.13 5.39
CA TYR A 147 5.85 -2.27 4.24
C TYR A 147 6.52 -2.77 2.96
N GLN A 148 7.82 -3.04 3.00
CA GLN A 148 8.58 -3.56 1.85
C GLN A 148 8.01 -4.89 1.33
N LEU A 149 7.53 -5.75 2.23
CA LEU A 149 6.85 -6.98 1.83
C LEU A 149 5.55 -6.68 1.08
N ARG A 150 4.74 -5.72 1.57
CA ARG A 150 3.49 -5.31 0.91
C ARG A 150 3.77 -4.80 -0.51
N ASP A 151 4.80 -3.99 -0.67
CA ASP A 151 5.15 -3.38 -1.95
C ASP A 151 5.70 -4.42 -2.93
N THR A 152 6.53 -5.34 -2.43
CA THR A 152 7.06 -6.46 -3.23
C THR A 152 5.92 -7.32 -3.78
N ILE A 153 4.89 -7.59 -2.97
CA ILE A 153 3.72 -8.37 -3.40
C ILE A 153 2.92 -7.62 -4.47
N LYS A 154 2.63 -6.33 -4.26
CA LYS A 154 1.91 -5.51 -5.26
C LYS A 154 2.64 -5.49 -6.61
N LEU A 155 3.95 -5.22 -6.57
CA LEU A 155 4.77 -5.09 -7.75
C LEU A 155 4.91 -6.41 -8.50
N ARG A 156 5.31 -7.48 -7.80
CA ARG A 156 5.74 -8.74 -8.43
C ARG A 156 4.60 -9.74 -8.65
N LEU A 157 3.53 -9.69 -7.85
CA LEU A 157 2.42 -10.62 -7.96
C LEU A 157 1.24 -10.00 -8.71
N LEU A 158 0.86 -8.76 -8.38
CA LEU A 158 -0.31 -8.14 -9.00
C LEU A 158 0.01 -7.47 -10.34
N ASN A 159 1.29 -7.39 -10.74
CA ASN A 159 1.76 -6.62 -11.90
C ASN A 159 1.17 -5.19 -11.91
N GLN A 160 0.90 -4.68 -10.72
CA GLN A 160 0.51 -3.30 -10.52
C GLN A 160 1.81 -2.57 -10.23
N PRO A 161 2.43 -1.90 -11.24
CA PRO A 161 3.39 -0.86 -10.91
C PRO A 161 2.64 0.08 -9.97
N GLU A 162 3.18 0.35 -8.79
CA GLU A 162 2.49 1.13 -7.77
C GLU A 162 1.68 2.28 -8.38
N PRO A 163 0.46 2.57 -7.89
CA PRO A 163 0.17 3.97 -7.72
C PRO A 163 1.20 4.44 -6.67
N GLY A 164 2.33 4.98 -7.13
CA GLY A 164 3.37 5.49 -6.21
C GLY A 164 2.74 6.40 -5.15
N THR A 165 3.43 6.58 -4.02
CA THR A 165 3.00 7.44 -2.89
C THR A 165 2.02 8.52 -3.31
N ALA A 166 0.81 8.50 -2.77
CA ALA A 166 -0.19 9.52 -3.10
C ALA A 166 0.19 10.82 -2.38
N PHE A 167 0.45 11.87 -3.15
CA PHE A 167 0.77 13.18 -2.62
C PHE A 167 -0.49 14.04 -2.59
N LEU A 168 -0.89 14.51 -1.40
CA LEU A 168 -1.96 15.48 -1.24
C LEU A 168 -1.35 16.84 -0.99
N VAL A 169 -1.56 17.80 -1.89
CA VAL A 169 -1.24 19.21 -1.64
C VAL A 169 -2.55 19.91 -1.27
N GLU A 170 -2.64 20.42 -0.05
CA GLU A 170 -3.86 21.07 0.41
C GLU A 170 -3.66 22.49 0.95
N SER A 171 -4.66 23.34 0.73
CA SER A 171 -4.69 24.67 1.30
C SER A 171 -5.57 24.72 2.56
N PHE A 172 -5.13 25.46 3.57
CA PHE A 172 -5.94 25.69 4.76
C PHE A 172 -5.76 27.10 5.36
N GLY A 173 -6.62 27.41 6.32
CA GLY A 173 -6.65 28.62 7.13
C GLY A 173 -6.33 28.33 8.59
N PHE A 174 -5.28 28.95 9.13
CA PHE A 174 -4.88 28.80 10.54
C PHE A 174 -6.00 29.14 11.52
N LYS A 175 -6.93 30.03 11.16
CA LYS A 175 -8.11 30.36 11.99
C LYS A 175 -9.01 29.15 12.29
N ARG A 176 -8.93 28.09 11.48
CA ARG A 176 -9.70 26.84 11.60
C ARG A 176 -8.84 25.65 12.05
N GLY A 177 -7.61 25.90 12.52
CA GLY A 177 -6.66 24.86 12.95
C GLY A 177 -5.90 24.21 11.79
N MET A 178 -4.81 23.50 12.09
CA MET A 178 -4.02 22.77 11.10
C MET A 178 -4.69 21.43 10.75
N PRO A 179 -4.54 20.91 9.52
CA PRO A 179 -4.95 19.53 9.20
C PRO A 179 -4.20 18.54 10.09
N VAL A 180 -4.91 17.54 10.60
CA VAL A 180 -4.34 16.54 11.54
C VAL A 180 -3.47 15.50 10.84
N ASP A 181 -3.66 15.37 9.54
CA ASP A 181 -3.01 14.44 8.63
C ASP A 181 -1.86 15.08 7.83
N ALA A 182 -1.52 16.35 8.11
CA ALA A 182 -0.42 17.03 7.44
C ALA A 182 0.95 16.51 7.90
N ASP A 183 1.78 16.08 6.94
CA ASP A 183 3.17 15.68 7.18
C ASP A 183 4.13 16.88 7.15
N VAL A 184 3.87 17.83 6.24
CA VAL A 184 4.64 19.06 6.10
C VAL A 184 3.69 20.24 6.03
N VAL A 185 3.96 21.28 6.83
CA VAL A 185 3.14 22.49 6.89
C VAL A 185 3.99 23.71 6.53
N PHE A 186 3.53 24.51 5.56
CA PHE A 186 4.16 25.79 5.20
C PHE A 186 3.24 26.96 5.55
N ASP A 187 3.76 27.92 6.31
CA ASP A 187 3.05 29.15 6.64
C ASP A 187 3.38 30.26 5.63
N VAL A 188 2.37 30.73 4.91
CA VAL A 188 2.51 31.76 3.87
C VAL A 188 1.84 33.08 4.28
N ARG A 189 1.59 33.29 5.58
CA ARG A 189 0.95 34.52 6.10
C ARG A 189 1.81 35.77 5.96
N CYS A 190 3.12 35.64 5.77
CA CYS A 190 4.05 36.75 5.53
C CYS A 190 3.86 37.41 4.16
N LEU A 191 3.25 36.72 3.18
CA LEU A 191 3.10 37.22 1.82
C LEU A 191 2.08 38.36 1.68
N PRO A 192 2.19 39.21 0.64
CA PRO A 192 1.22 40.27 0.34
C PRO A 192 -0.22 39.77 0.36
N ASN A 193 -1.09 40.49 1.08
CA ASN A 193 -2.44 40.02 1.38
C ASN A 193 -3.48 40.63 0.42
N PRO A 194 -4.11 39.83 -0.48
CA PRO A 194 -5.11 40.34 -1.43
C PRO A 194 -6.34 40.95 -0.76
N TYR A 195 -6.61 40.56 0.50
CA TYR A 195 -7.73 41.07 1.29
C TYR A 195 -7.76 42.61 1.42
N TRP A 196 -6.63 43.29 1.30
CA TRP A 196 -6.60 44.74 1.38
C TRP A 196 -7.22 45.44 0.16
N LYS A 197 -7.34 44.73 -0.97
CA LYS A 197 -8.04 45.19 -2.17
C LYS A 197 -9.52 44.81 -2.10
N PRO A 198 -10.46 45.75 -1.92
CA PRO A 198 -11.88 45.45 -1.76
C PRO A 198 -12.44 44.54 -2.85
N GLU A 199 -12.02 44.74 -4.09
CA GLU A 199 -12.43 43.98 -5.27
C GLU A 199 -11.99 42.51 -5.26
N LEU A 200 -10.94 42.16 -4.50
CA LEU A 200 -10.42 40.80 -4.39
C LEU A 200 -10.95 40.04 -3.17
N ARG A 201 -11.57 40.72 -2.20
CA ARG A 201 -11.93 40.10 -0.89
C ARG A 201 -12.86 38.90 -0.98
N ALA A 202 -13.79 38.94 -1.93
CA ALA A 202 -14.80 37.91 -2.13
C ALA A 202 -14.34 36.79 -3.08
N GLN A 203 -13.16 36.96 -3.68
CA GLN A 203 -12.59 36.02 -4.64
C GLN A 203 -11.62 35.07 -3.92
N SER A 204 -11.46 33.88 -4.45
CA SER A 204 -10.53 32.88 -3.96
C SER A 204 -9.21 32.91 -4.73
N GLY A 205 -8.21 32.18 -4.24
CA GLY A 205 -6.95 31.98 -4.97
C GLY A 205 -7.08 31.19 -6.28
N LEU A 206 -8.27 30.65 -6.60
CA LEU A 206 -8.59 30.03 -7.89
C LEU A 206 -8.99 31.06 -8.94
N ASP A 207 -9.46 32.24 -8.51
CA ASP A 207 -9.99 33.25 -9.40
C ASP A 207 -8.85 34.07 -10.02
N GLN A 208 -8.94 34.28 -11.35
CA GLN A 208 -7.90 34.95 -12.13
C GLN A 208 -7.43 36.29 -11.55
N PRO A 209 -8.30 37.19 -11.03
CA PRO A 209 -7.82 38.49 -10.53
C PRO A 209 -6.99 38.37 -9.24
N VAL A 210 -7.24 37.36 -8.39
CA VAL A 210 -6.40 37.06 -7.22
C VAL A 210 -5.08 36.42 -7.67
N ALA A 211 -5.15 35.51 -8.64
CA ALA A 211 -3.96 34.87 -9.21
C ALA A 211 -3.03 35.91 -9.85
N ASP A 212 -3.56 36.83 -10.67
CA ASP A 212 -2.80 37.91 -11.31
C ASP A 212 -2.15 38.84 -10.28
N TYR A 213 -2.90 39.20 -9.22
CA TYR A 213 -2.37 40.03 -8.15
C TYR A 213 -1.19 39.38 -7.43
N LEU A 214 -1.30 38.08 -7.11
CA LEU A 214 -0.27 37.32 -6.42
C LEU A 214 0.93 37.01 -7.33
N ALA A 215 0.71 36.71 -8.62
CA ALA A 215 1.74 36.48 -9.62
C ALA A 215 2.61 37.73 -9.86
N ALA A 216 2.04 38.92 -9.70
CA ALA A 216 2.78 40.18 -9.84
C ALA A 216 3.70 40.50 -8.64
N GLN A 217 3.69 39.72 -7.56
CA GLN A 217 4.49 39.97 -6.37
C GLN A 217 5.80 39.13 -6.39
N PRO A 218 6.99 39.76 -6.36
CA PRO A 218 8.26 39.04 -6.35
C PRO A 218 8.37 38.05 -5.17
N ASP A 219 8.03 38.48 -3.96
CA ASP A 219 8.10 37.65 -2.75
C ASP A 219 7.24 36.37 -2.83
N VAL A 220 6.13 36.41 -3.58
CA VAL A 220 5.26 35.25 -3.79
C VAL A 220 5.94 34.23 -4.70
N GLU A 221 6.65 34.70 -5.73
CA GLU A 221 7.42 33.82 -6.61
C GLU A 221 8.62 33.22 -5.88
N GLU A 222 9.35 34.01 -5.09
CA GLU A 222 10.47 33.51 -4.28
C GLU A 222 10.01 32.41 -3.30
N MET A 223 8.93 32.66 -2.56
CA MET A 223 8.35 31.65 -1.65
C MET A 223 7.89 30.40 -2.40
N PHE A 224 7.28 30.55 -3.59
CA PHE A 224 6.90 29.40 -4.42
C PHE A 224 8.13 28.56 -4.81
N GLN A 225 9.20 29.20 -5.29
CA GLN A 225 10.43 28.52 -5.69
C GLN A 225 11.09 27.80 -4.52
N ASP A 226 11.18 28.43 -3.35
CA ASP A 226 11.76 27.82 -2.15
C ASP A 226 10.99 26.57 -1.71
N ILE A 227 9.66 26.66 -1.63
CA ILE A 227 8.80 25.53 -1.27
C ILE A 227 8.89 24.44 -2.34
N TYR A 228 8.82 24.80 -3.61
CA TYR A 228 8.92 23.84 -4.71
C TYR A 228 10.26 23.10 -4.69
N ASN A 229 11.38 23.81 -4.57
CA ASN A 229 12.72 23.22 -4.53
C ASN A 229 12.90 22.29 -3.32
N TYR A 230 12.35 22.68 -2.16
CA TYR A 230 12.31 21.80 -0.99
C TYR A 230 11.52 20.52 -1.30
N LEU A 231 10.27 20.65 -1.77
CA LEU A 231 9.39 19.52 -2.03
C LEU A 231 9.94 18.61 -3.12
N PHE A 232 10.42 19.16 -4.23
CA PHE A 232 11.04 18.41 -5.32
C PHE A 232 12.23 17.56 -4.85
N LYS A 233 13.05 18.11 -3.94
CA LYS A 233 14.20 17.39 -3.37
C LYS A 233 13.81 16.30 -2.37
N TRP A 234 12.79 16.54 -1.55
CA TRP A 234 12.50 15.70 -0.39
C TRP A 234 11.33 14.72 -0.61
N LEU A 235 10.31 15.07 -1.38
CA LEU A 235 9.15 14.20 -1.62
C LEU A 235 9.53 12.81 -2.19
N PRO A 236 10.50 12.67 -3.12
CA PRO A 236 10.97 11.34 -3.54
C PRO A 236 11.57 10.52 -2.39
N ARG A 237 12.18 11.18 -1.39
CA ARG A 237 12.75 10.51 -0.21
C ARG A 237 11.67 10.16 0.81
N PHE A 238 10.64 11.00 0.95
CA PHE A 238 9.43 10.64 1.70
C PHE A 238 8.77 9.40 1.07
N ALA A 239 8.65 9.35 -0.26
CA ALA A 239 8.13 8.18 -0.96
C ALA A 239 9.01 6.93 -0.77
N ALA A 240 10.34 7.07 -0.81
CA ALA A 240 11.28 5.98 -0.57
C ALA A 240 11.21 5.38 0.86
N SER A 241 10.52 6.03 1.79
CA SER A 241 10.22 5.48 3.12
C SER A 241 8.95 4.61 3.16
N ASN A 242 8.44 4.20 1.99
CA ASN A 242 7.24 3.38 1.77
C ASN A 242 5.98 3.95 2.44
N ARG A 243 5.83 5.28 2.38
CA ARG A 243 4.60 5.95 2.82
C ARG A 243 3.55 5.85 1.71
N ALA A 244 2.36 5.37 2.09
CA ALA A 244 1.20 5.31 1.19
C ALA A 244 0.67 6.72 0.83
N TYR A 245 0.74 7.65 1.78
CA TYR A 245 0.27 9.03 1.64
C TYR A 245 1.32 10.00 2.17
N VAL A 246 1.47 11.14 1.50
CA VAL A 246 2.22 12.29 1.99
C VAL A 246 1.35 13.53 1.81
N THR A 247 1.03 14.21 2.91
CA THR A 247 0.18 15.40 2.90
C THR A 247 1.01 16.66 3.13
N ILE A 248 0.95 17.58 2.17
CA ILE A 248 1.59 18.89 2.17
C ILE A 248 0.52 19.95 2.38
N ALA A 249 0.54 20.65 3.52
CA ALA A 249 -0.45 21.65 3.86
C ALA A 249 0.13 23.08 3.76
N ILE A 250 -0.52 23.94 2.96
CA ILE A 250 -0.16 25.35 2.80
C ILE A 250 -1.18 26.20 3.57
N GLY A 251 -0.69 26.95 4.55
CA GLY A 251 -1.52 27.70 5.50
C GLY A 251 -1.46 29.22 5.30
N CYS A 252 -2.62 29.87 5.16
CA CYS A 252 -2.74 31.31 5.38
C CYS A 252 -3.70 31.60 6.54
N THR A 253 -4.05 32.85 6.84
CA THR A 253 -4.99 33.13 7.95
C THR A 253 -6.38 32.56 7.67
N GLY A 254 -6.90 32.82 6.47
CA GLY A 254 -8.30 32.58 6.13
C GLY A 254 -8.60 31.33 5.32
N GLY A 255 -7.58 30.72 4.69
CA GLY A 255 -7.72 29.55 3.81
C GLY A 255 -8.33 29.85 2.44
N HIS A 256 -8.37 31.11 2.00
CA HIS A 256 -9.17 31.53 0.83
C HIS A 256 -8.34 32.07 -0.34
N HIS A 257 -7.25 32.81 -0.09
CA HIS A 257 -6.49 33.51 -1.14
C HIS A 257 -5.07 32.91 -1.33
N ARG A 258 -4.10 33.36 -0.52
CA ARG A 258 -2.67 33.04 -0.64
C ARG A 258 -2.38 31.54 -0.63
N SER A 259 -2.94 30.81 0.34
CA SER A 259 -2.72 29.37 0.44
C SER A 259 -3.33 28.60 -0.72
N VAL A 260 -4.53 28.97 -1.16
CA VAL A 260 -5.22 28.36 -2.30
C VAL A 260 -4.38 28.52 -3.57
N TYR A 261 -3.97 29.75 -3.88
CA TYR A 261 -3.14 30.04 -5.06
C TYR A 261 -1.81 29.27 -5.07
N LEU A 262 -1.08 29.25 -3.95
CA LEU A 262 0.18 28.51 -3.88
C LEU A 262 -0.03 26.99 -3.94
N THR A 263 -1.13 26.47 -3.39
CA THR A 263 -1.45 25.03 -3.45
C THR A 263 -1.70 24.59 -4.89
N GLU A 264 -2.48 25.35 -5.67
CA GLU A 264 -2.69 25.08 -7.10
C GLU A 264 -1.38 25.09 -7.88
N ARG A 265 -0.57 26.15 -7.72
CA ARG A 265 0.71 26.25 -8.42
C ARG A 265 1.68 25.12 -8.06
N LEU A 266 1.78 24.78 -6.77
CA LEU A 266 2.64 23.69 -6.32
C LEU A 266 2.13 22.34 -6.82
N GLY A 267 0.82 22.09 -6.76
CA GLY A 267 0.20 20.88 -7.29
C GLY A 267 0.51 20.68 -8.76
N GLN A 268 0.29 21.72 -9.58
CA GLN A 268 0.58 21.67 -11.02
C GLN A 268 2.07 21.44 -11.32
N ALA A 269 2.97 22.11 -10.61
CA ALA A 269 4.41 21.95 -10.81
C ALA A 269 4.91 20.55 -10.39
N LEU A 270 4.39 20.02 -9.27
CA LEU A 270 4.79 18.70 -8.77
C LEU A 270 4.25 17.55 -9.62
N GLN A 271 3.10 17.71 -10.28
CA GLN A 271 2.56 16.73 -11.23
C GLN A 271 3.49 16.42 -12.40
N GLN A 272 4.42 17.33 -12.73
CA GLN A 272 5.41 17.09 -13.78
C GLN A 272 6.50 16.08 -13.37
N SER A 273 6.78 15.97 -12.07
CA SER A 273 7.88 15.15 -11.53
C SER A 273 7.41 13.97 -10.67
N LEU A 274 6.22 14.05 -10.08
CA LEU A 274 5.66 13.05 -9.19
C LEU A 274 4.40 12.46 -9.81
N LYS A 275 4.24 11.15 -9.64
CA LYS A 275 2.99 10.45 -9.97
C LYS A 275 2.02 10.62 -8.81
N ASN A 276 0.71 10.69 -9.10
CA ASN A 276 -0.37 10.72 -8.11
C ASN A 276 -0.38 11.92 -7.15
N VAL A 277 -0.32 13.14 -7.70
CA VAL A 277 -0.51 14.37 -6.94
C VAL A 277 -1.97 14.82 -7.03
N GLN A 278 -2.61 15.01 -5.87
CA GLN A 278 -3.96 15.55 -5.72
C GLN A 278 -3.90 16.94 -5.08
N VAL A 279 -4.80 17.83 -5.50
CA VAL A 279 -4.95 19.16 -4.92
C VAL A 279 -6.29 19.26 -4.20
N ARG A 280 -6.31 19.86 -3.00
CA ARG A 280 -7.54 20.07 -2.22
C ARG A 280 -7.55 21.42 -1.52
N HIS A 281 -8.73 22.02 -1.37
CA HIS A 281 -8.90 23.26 -0.63
C HIS A 281 -9.86 23.09 0.53
N ARG A 282 -9.33 22.81 1.72
CA ARG A 282 -10.13 22.48 2.91
C ARG A 282 -11.16 23.54 3.27
N ASP A 283 -10.85 24.81 3.03
CA ASP A 283 -11.69 25.94 3.42
C ASP A 283 -12.54 26.53 2.29
N LEU A 284 -12.43 25.98 1.08
CA LEU A 284 -13.30 26.29 -0.07
C LEU A 284 -14.34 25.18 -0.33
N SER A 285 -14.09 23.97 0.16
CA SER A 285 -15.01 22.82 0.12
C SER A 285 -16.09 22.88 1.19
#